data_AF-A0A2V5N8T5-F1
#
_entry.id   AF-A0A2V5N8T5-F1
#
_cell.length_a   1.000
_cell.length_b   1.000
_cell.length_c   1.000
_cell.angle_alpha   90.00
_cell.angle_beta   90.00
_cell.angle_gamma   90.00
#
_symmetry.space_group_name_H-M   'P 1'
#
loop_
_entity.id
_entity.type
_entity.pdbx_description
1 polymer ?
#
loop_
_entity_poly.entity_id
_entity_poly.type
_entity_poly.pdbx_seq_one_letter_code
_entity_poly.pdbx_strand_id
1 'polypeptide(L)'
;HGGKIIDSLQPGAGLDNIDYSPEQKALYAAASQAATLTIADVDDHGKFRIRASVPTVKGARGVIAGKGETAYLIDPAEGRILKLTHK
;
A
#
# COMPACT_ATOMS: atom_id res chain seq x y z
N HIS A 1 25.50 -4.39 -10.66
CA HIS A 1 25.47 -2.95 -10.98
C HIS A 1 24.92 -2.79 -12.39
N GLY A 2 23.80 -2.07 -12.54
CA GLY A 2 22.96 -2.06 -13.76
C GLY A 2 21.46 -2.07 -13.47
N GLY A 3 21.04 -1.50 -12.33
CA GLY A 3 19.63 -1.44 -11.95
C GLY A 3 18.83 -0.64 -12.97
N LYS A 4 17.59 -1.09 -13.24
CA LYS A 4 16.67 -0.43 -14.17
C LYS A 4 15.31 -0.34 -13.50
N ILE A 5 14.67 0.83 -13.61
CA ILE A 5 13.25 0.96 -13.31
C ILE A 5 12.50 0.23 -14.42
N ILE A 6 11.91 -0.92 -14.09
CA ILE A 6 11.18 -1.76 -15.03
C ILE A 6 9.66 -1.57 -14.94
N ASP A 7 9.19 -0.92 -13.87
CA ASP A 7 7.80 -0.51 -13.72
C ASP A 7 7.65 0.60 -12.67
N SER A 8 6.51 1.29 -12.67
CA SER A 8 6.16 2.27 -11.65
C SER A 8 4.65 2.40 -11.48
N LEU A 9 4.21 2.78 -10.29
CA LEU A 9 2.84 3.18 -10.00
C LEU A 9 2.87 4.39 -9.07
N GLN A 10 1.78 5.17 -9.05
CA GLN A 10 1.72 6.43 -8.31
C GLN A 10 0.58 6.39 -7.28
N PRO A 11 0.83 5.95 -6.03
CA PRO A 11 -0.22 5.79 -5.00
C PRO A 11 -0.82 7.12 -4.54
N GLY A 12 -0.06 8.20 -4.66
CA GLY A 12 -0.40 9.53 -4.15
C GLY A 12 0.72 10.15 -3.32
N ALA A 13 0.53 11.42 -2.95
CA ALA A 13 1.50 12.17 -2.16
C ALA A 13 1.60 11.66 -0.72
N GLY A 14 2.80 11.75 -0.14
CA GLY A 14 3.07 11.31 1.23
C GLY A 14 3.24 9.80 1.39
N LEU A 15 3.62 9.09 0.32
CA LEU A 15 4.13 7.72 0.40
C LEU A 15 5.43 7.69 1.22
N ASP A 16 5.54 6.72 2.12
CA ASP A 16 6.66 6.58 3.06
C ASP A 16 7.21 5.15 3.02
N ASN A 17 6.39 4.18 3.45
CA ASN A 17 6.70 2.75 3.39
C ASN A 17 5.64 1.97 2.58
N ILE A 18 6.04 0.83 2.03
CA ILE A 18 5.19 -0.15 1.36
C ILE A 18 5.35 -1.53 2.03
N ASP A 19 4.41 -2.43 1.78
CA ASP A 19 4.57 -3.84 2.13
C ASP A 19 4.07 -4.75 1.01
N TYR A 20 4.61 -5.97 0.94
CA TYR A 20 4.23 -6.97 -0.05
C TYR A 20 3.65 -8.20 0.64
N SER A 21 2.49 -8.67 0.18
CA SER A 21 1.93 -9.96 0.58
C SER A 21 2.31 -11.02 -0.45
N PRO A 22 3.19 -11.99 -0.12
CA PRO A 22 3.50 -13.10 -1.03
C PRO A 22 2.31 -14.00 -1.30
N GLU A 23 1.43 -14.19 -0.31
CA GLU A 23 0.20 -14.99 -0.43
C GLU A 23 -0.76 -14.39 -1.47
N GLN A 24 -0.92 -13.07 -1.46
CA GLN A 24 -1.86 -12.37 -2.34
C GLN A 24 -1.20 -11.83 -3.62
N LYS A 25 0.12 -12.00 -3.76
CA LYS A 25 0.98 -11.35 -4.75
C LYS A 25 0.66 -9.85 -4.92
N ALA A 26 0.51 -9.13 -3.81
CA ALA A 26 0.05 -7.73 -3.83
C ALA A 26 0.93 -6.80 -3.01
N LEU A 27 1.20 -5.61 -3.56
CA LEU A 27 1.81 -4.47 -2.89
C LEU A 27 0.73 -3.60 -2.24
N TYR A 28 1.04 -3.13 -1.04
CA TYR A 28 0.26 -2.19 -0.26
C TYR A 28 1.07 -0.92 -0.07
N ALA A 29 0.47 0.23 -0.37
CA ALA A 29 1.13 1.52 -0.33
C ALA A 29 0.21 2.58 0.29
N ALA A 30 0.55 3.04 1.50
CA ALA A 30 -0.18 4.10 2.18
C ALA A 30 0.42 5.48 1.86
N ALA A 31 -0.41 6.38 1.37
CA ALA A 31 -0.04 7.74 0.99
C ALA A 31 -0.69 8.75 1.96
N SER A 32 0.10 9.26 2.89
CA SER A 32 -0.38 10.02 4.05
C SER A 32 -1.01 11.38 3.72
N GLN A 33 -0.53 12.06 2.68
CA GLN A 33 -1.10 13.34 2.27
C GLN A 33 -2.33 13.14 1.38
N ALA A 34 -2.30 12.10 0.54
CA ALA A 34 -3.45 11.71 -0.28
C ALA A 34 -4.57 11.05 0.53
N ALA A 35 -4.29 10.59 1.77
CA ALA A 35 -5.21 9.85 2.62
C ALA A 35 -5.78 8.61 1.90
N THR A 36 -4.90 7.81 1.30
CA THR A 36 -5.27 6.58 0.58
C THR A 36 -4.33 5.42 0.90
N LEU A 37 -4.89 4.21 0.83
CA LEU A 37 -4.15 2.96 0.71
C LEU A 37 -4.35 2.43 -0.72
N THR A 38 -3.29 2.41 -1.51
CA THR A 38 -3.28 1.74 -2.82
C THR A 38 -2.86 0.29 -2.66
N ILE A 39 -3.55 -0.60 -3.36
CA ILE A 39 -3.28 -2.02 -3.40
C ILE A 39 -3.08 -2.40 -4.86
N ALA A 40 -1.92 -2.95 -5.20
CA ALA A 40 -1.56 -3.31 -6.55
C ALA A 40 -1.14 -4.78 -6.62
N ASP A 41 -1.69 -5.51 -7.57
CA ASP A 41 -1.17 -6.84 -7.93
C ASP A 41 0.22 -6.70 -8.54
N VAL A 42 1.08 -7.67 -8.25
CA VAL A 42 2.35 -7.87 -8.91
C VAL A 42 2.21 -9.16 -9.73
N ASP A 43 2.20 -9.03 -11.05
CA ASP A 43 2.12 -10.20 -11.92
C ASP A 43 3.43 -11.01 -11.96
N ASP A 44 3.43 -12.14 -12.67
CA ASP A 44 4.59 -13.02 -12.75
C ASP A 44 5.79 -12.40 -13.49
N HIS A 45 5.61 -11.27 -14.18
CA HIS A 45 6.66 -10.47 -14.79
C HIS A 45 7.09 -9.28 -13.91
N GLY A 46 6.55 -9.17 -12.70
CA GLY A 46 6.83 -8.08 -11.77
C GLY A 46 6.11 -6.77 -12.13
N LYS A 47 5.11 -6.81 -13.01
CA LYS A 47 4.33 -5.64 -13.39
C LYS A 47 3.23 -5.34 -12.40
N PHE A 48 3.03 -4.05 -12.16
CA PHE A 48 2.03 -3.54 -11.25
C PHE A 48 0.69 -3.32 -11.94
N ARG A 49 -0.38 -3.81 -11.32
CA ARG A 49 -1.75 -3.49 -11.71
C ARG A 49 -2.53 -3.06 -10.48
N ILE A 50 -3.03 -1.83 -10.45
CA ILE A 50 -3.84 -1.36 -9.33
C ILE A 50 -5.08 -2.26 -9.20
N ARG A 51 -5.21 -2.92 -8.05
CA ARG A 51 -6.37 -3.72 -7.65
C ARG A 51 -7.42 -2.81 -7.01
N ALA A 52 -7.00 -1.94 -6.09
CA ALA A 52 -7.88 -1.05 -5.34
C ALA A 52 -7.16 0.21 -4.87
N SER A 53 -7.94 1.26 -4.59
CA SER A 53 -7.52 2.42 -3.81
C SER A 53 -8.58 2.70 -2.75
N VAL A 54 -8.19 2.58 -1.49
CA VAL A 54 -9.09 2.67 -0.33
C VAL A 54 -8.86 4.00 0.38
N PRO A 55 -9.90 4.84 0.60
CA PRO A 55 -9.77 6.03 1.42
C PRO A 55 -9.32 5.70 2.85
N THR A 56 -8.43 6.51 3.39
CA THR A 56 -7.95 6.45 4.77
C THR A 56 -8.10 7.82 5.43
N VAL A 57 -7.48 8.01 6.59
CA VAL A 57 -7.36 9.34 7.23
C VAL A 57 -6.09 10.04 6.80
N LYS A 58 -6.12 11.38 6.80
CA LYS A 58 -4.93 12.21 6.54
C LYS A 58 -3.86 11.94 7.59
N GLY A 59 -2.62 11.78 7.16
CA GLY A 59 -1.49 11.43 8.02
C GLY A 59 -1.28 9.93 8.20
N ALA A 60 -2.24 9.08 7.83
CA ALA A 60 -2.05 7.63 7.86
C ALA A 60 -0.90 7.21 6.95
N ARG A 61 0.12 6.57 7.50
CA ARG A 61 1.37 6.25 6.81
C ARG A 61 1.86 4.87 7.22
N GLY A 62 2.72 4.30 6.39
CA GLY A 62 3.21 2.95 6.59
C GLY A 62 2.08 1.91 6.57
N VAL A 63 2.41 0.70 6.17
CA VAL A 63 1.43 -0.37 6.09
C VAL A 63 2.11 -1.70 6.37
N ILE A 64 1.36 -2.61 6.97
CA ILE A 64 1.67 -4.03 7.02
C ILE A 64 0.51 -4.78 6.35
N ALA A 65 0.84 -5.63 5.38
CA ALA A 65 -0.10 -6.54 4.73
C ALA A 65 -0.40 -7.72 5.66
N GLY A 66 -1.67 -7.89 6.00
CA GLY A 66 -2.19 -9.00 6.79
C GLY A 66 -2.74 -10.14 5.93
N LYS A 67 -3.13 -11.23 6.60
CA LYS A 67 -3.87 -12.33 5.97
C LYS A 67 -5.27 -11.86 5.54
N GLY A 68 -5.83 -12.53 4.52
CA GLY A 68 -7.21 -12.32 4.07
C GLY A 68 -7.52 -10.86 3.72
N GLU A 69 -6.71 -10.26 2.85
CA GLU A 69 -6.91 -8.90 2.32
C GLU A 69 -6.97 -7.78 3.39
N THR A 70 -6.39 -8.05 4.56
CA THR A 70 -6.27 -7.07 5.63
C THR A 70 -5.03 -6.21 5.44
N ALA A 71 -5.11 -4.93 5.81
CA ALA A 71 -3.96 -4.03 5.97
C ALA A 71 -3.99 -3.33 7.33
N TYR A 72 -2.82 -3.07 7.90
CA TYR A 72 -2.65 -2.33 9.16
C TYR A 72 -1.85 -1.06 8.91
N LEU A 73 -2.44 0.10 9.18
CA LEU A 73 -1.83 1.41 8.92
C LEU A 73 -1.52 2.12 10.24
N ILE A 74 -0.44 2.90 10.26
CA ILE A 74 -0.11 3.78 11.38
C ILE A 74 -0.88 5.08 11.19
N ASP A 75 -1.71 5.45 12.17
CA ASP A 75 -2.33 6.78 12.27
C ASP A 75 -1.62 7.55 13.40
N PRO A 76 -0.55 8.30 13.06
CA PRO A 76 0.27 8.96 14.06
C PRO A 76 -0.42 10.18 14.68
N ALA A 77 -1.42 10.77 14.01
CA ALA A 77 -2.14 11.93 14.55
C ALA A 77 -2.97 11.53 15.77
N GLU A 78 -3.61 10.36 15.70
CA GLU A 78 -4.46 9.83 16.78
C GLU A 78 -3.74 8.77 17.63
N GLY A 79 -2.44 8.49 17.36
CA GLY A 79 -1.66 7.50 18.10
C GLY A 79 -2.22 6.07 18.05
N ARG A 80 -2.84 5.68 16.93
CA ARG A 80 -3.55 4.39 16.80
C ARG A 80 -3.13 3.61 15.56
N ILE A 81 -3.54 2.34 15.52
CA ILE A 81 -3.40 1.46 14.35
C ILE A 81 -4.78 1.29 13.73
N LEU A 82 -4.88 1.54 12.43
CA LEU A 82 -6.09 1.28 11.67
C LEU A 82 -5.98 -0.11 11.04
N LYS A 83 -7.02 -0.94 11.20
CA LYS A 83 -7.16 -2.21 10.48
C LYS A 83 -8.20 -2.00 9.38
N LEU A 84 -7.80 -2.26 8.14
CA LEU A 84 -8.63 -2.11 6.95
C LEU A 84 -8.78 -3.47 6.27
N THR A 85 -9.95 -3.71 5.69
CA THR A 85 -10.14 -4.75 4.67
C THR A 85 -10.56 -4.05 3.39
N HIS A 86 -10.02 -4.45 2.25
CA HIS A 86 -10.60 -4.08 0.97
C HIS A 86 -11.43 -5.27 0.49
N LYS A 87 -12.71 -5.06 0.22
CA LYS A 87 -13.61 -5.99 -0.46
C LYS A 87 -14.30 -5.23 -1.57
#